data_AF-A0A0T6BDZ2-F1
#
_entry.id   AF-A0A0T6BDZ2-F1
#
_cell.length_a   1.000
_cell.length_b   1.000
_cell.length_c   1.000
_cell.angle_alpha   90.00
_cell.angle_beta   90.00
_cell.angle_gamma   90.00
#
_symmetry.space_group_name_H-M   'P 1'
#
loop_
_entity.id
_entity.type
_entity.pdbx_description
1 polymer ?
#
loop_
_entity_poly.entity_id
_entity_poly.type
_entity_poly.pdbx_seq_one_letter_code
_entity_poly.pdbx_strand_id
1 'polypeptide(L)'
;EFNHLFGFGVLDAGAMVALAKGWKTVPPRYHCEAGVMNETRQIPPTKALILKIKTNACLGLSTEVRYLEHVQVVITLNASRRGDLELFLTSPMGTRSMILSTRKNDDDS
;
A
#
# COMPACT_ATOMS: atom_id res chain seq x y z
N GLU A 1 -10.67 -8.84 -8.75
CA GLU A 1 -11.19 -7.81 -7.82
C GLU A 1 -10.60 -8.07 -6.44
N PHE A 2 -10.24 -7.03 -5.67
CA PHE A 2 -9.67 -7.15 -4.33
C PHE A 2 -10.66 -6.56 -3.31
N ASN A 3 -10.82 -7.19 -2.16
CA ASN A 3 -11.66 -6.71 -1.08
C ASN A 3 -10.84 -6.54 0.21
N HIS A 4 -11.03 -5.44 0.94
CA HIS A 4 -10.29 -5.17 2.17
C HIS A 4 -10.58 -6.15 3.32
N LEU A 5 -11.76 -6.77 3.34
CA LEU A 5 -12.17 -7.75 4.36
C LEU A 5 -11.80 -9.19 3.97
N PHE A 6 -11.83 -9.49 2.66
CA PHE A 6 -11.71 -10.88 2.17
C PHE A 6 -10.48 -11.12 1.27
N GLY A 7 -9.66 -10.10 1.05
CA GLY A 7 -8.50 -10.18 0.15
C GLY A 7 -8.90 -10.53 -1.28
N PHE A 8 -8.27 -11.58 -1.82
CA PHE A 8 -8.59 -12.13 -3.15
C PHE A 8 -9.72 -13.17 -3.13
N GLY A 9 -10.36 -13.39 -1.99
CA GLY A 9 -11.46 -14.35 -1.82
C GLY A 9 -11.06 -15.58 -1.03
N VAL A 10 -11.95 -16.57 -1.03
CA VAL A 10 -11.79 -17.83 -0.30
C VAL A 10 -10.74 -18.71 -0.98
N LEU A 11 -9.91 -19.38 -0.18
CA LEU A 11 -8.92 -20.33 -0.67
C LEU A 11 -9.58 -21.60 -1.21
N ASP A 12 -9.22 -21.98 -2.43
CA ASP A 12 -9.56 -23.28 -3.02
C ASP A 12 -8.32 -24.17 -3.04
N ALA A 13 -8.31 -25.19 -2.18
CA ALA A 13 -7.19 -26.12 -2.08
C ALA A 13 -6.94 -26.91 -3.38
N GLY A 14 -8.00 -27.30 -4.09
CA GLY A 14 -7.89 -28.03 -5.35
C GLY A 14 -7.28 -27.17 -6.44
N ALA A 15 -7.76 -25.92 -6.57
CA ALA A 15 -7.24 -24.97 -7.55
C ALA A 15 -5.78 -24.58 -7.26
N MET A 16 -5.40 -24.38 -5.99
CA MET A 16 -4.02 -24.08 -5.60
C MET A 16 -3.06 -25.22 -5.97
N VAL A 17 -3.42 -26.47 -5.67
CA VAL A 17 -2.59 -27.64 -6.03
C VAL A 17 -2.51 -27.83 -7.54
N ALA A 18 -3.61 -27.61 -8.26
CA ALA A 18 -3.62 -27.68 -9.72
C ALA A 18 -2.70 -26.64 -10.35
N LEU A 19 -2.73 -25.39 -9.87
CA LEU A 19 -1.86 -24.32 -10.33
C LEU A 19 -0.38 -24.60 -9.98
N ALA A 20 -0.11 -25.11 -8.78
CA ALA A 20 1.24 -25.41 -8.31
C ALA A 20 1.99 -26.41 -9.20
N LYS A 21 1.29 -27.39 -9.78
CA LYS A 21 1.90 -28.40 -10.67
C LYS A 21 2.55 -27.81 -11.92
N GLY A 22 2.04 -26.68 -12.41
CA GLY A 22 2.57 -25.97 -13.58
C GLY A 22 3.25 -24.64 -13.23
N TRP A 23 3.43 -24.34 -11.94
CA TRP A 23 3.91 -23.04 -11.51
C TRP A 23 5.39 -22.86 -11.86
N LYS A 24 5.70 -21.75 -12.52
CA LYS A 24 7.08 -21.33 -12.78
C LYS A 24 7.51 -20.34 -11.70
N THR A 25 8.65 -20.61 -11.06
CA THR A 25 9.23 -19.72 -10.06
C THR A 25 9.42 -18.31 -10.60
N VAL A 26 9.02 -17.32 -9.81
CA VAL A 26 9.15 -15.90 -10.13
C VAL A 26 10.64 -15.48 -10.13
N PRO A 27 10.99 -14.38 -10.83
CA PRO A 27 12.34 -13.81 -10.76
C PRO A 27 12.75 -13.41 -9.32
N PRO A 28 14.03 -13.08 -9.08
CA PRO A 28 14.47 -12.55 -7.80
C PRO A 28 13.65 -11.34 -7.37
N ARG A 29 13.37 -11.25 -6.07
CA ARG A 29 12.66 -10.13 -5.46
C ARG A 29 13.60 -8.93 -5.34
N TYR A 30 13.15 -7.77 -5.82
CA TYR A 30 13.82 -6.48 -5.65
C TYR A 30 13.04 -5.56 -4.72
N HIS A 31 13.72 -4.57 -4.14
CA HIS A 31 13.11 -3.56 -3.29
C HIS A 31 13.53 -2.17 -3.79
N CYS A 32 12.54 -1.37 -4.19
CA CYS A 32 12.75 0.00 -4.67
C CYS A 32 12.17 0.99 -3.67
N GLU A 33 12.99 1.94 -3.22
CA GLU A 33 12.51 3.12 -2.50
C GLU A 33 11.94 4.11 -3.52
N ALA A 34 10.62 4.06 -3.70
CA ALA A 34 9.93 4.74 -4.79
C ALA A 34 9.93 6.28 -4.67
N GLY A 35 10.30 6.84 -3.52
CA GLY A 35 10.40 8.26 -3.25
C GLY A 35 10.16 8.59 -1.78
N VAL A 36 10.60 9.77 -1.35
CA VAL A 36 10.48 10.24 0.03
C VAL A 36 9.98 11.69 0.02
N MET A 37 9.10 12.04 0.95
CA MET A 37 8.67 13.42 1.19
C MET A 37 9.05 13.81 2.62
N ASN A 38 10.05 14.66 2.76
CA ASN A 38 10.58 15.09 4.07
C ASN A 38 9.91 16.37 4.60
N GLU A 39 9.08 17.03 3.79
CA GLU A 39 8.42 18.26 4.19
C GLU A 39 7.22 17.98 5.08
N THR A 40 7.19 18.61 6.26
CA THR A 40 6.03 18.57 7.15
C THR A 40 4.87 19.35 6.53
N ARG A 41 3.70 18.73 6.42
CA ARG A 41 2.48 19.38 5.96
C ARG A 41 1.38 19.25 7.01
N GLN A 42 0.62 20.32 7.21
CA GLN A 42 -0.53 20.29 8.10
C GLN A 42 -1.69 19.54 7.44
N ILE A 43 -2.36 18.70 8.22
CA ILE A 43 -3.59 18.02 7.82
C ILE A 43 -4.74 19.02 8.04
N PRO A 44 -5.47 19.43 6.99
CA PRO A 44 -6.57 20.37 7.16
C PRO A 44 -7.73 19.70 7.92
N PRO A 45 -8.44 20.43 8.80
CA PRO A 45 -9.46 19.84 9.68
C PRO A 45 -10.71 19.34 8.95
N THR A 46 -11.00 19.87 7.76
CA THR A 46 -12.24 19.60 7.01
C THR A 46 -11.99 19.04 5.61
N LYS A 47 -10.73 18.86 5.21
CA LYS A 47 -10.35 18.40 3.86
C LYS A 47 -9.28 17.31 3.96
N ALA A 48 -9.17 16.50 2.93
CA ALA A 48 -8.08 15.54 2.82
C ALA A 48 -6.78 16.25 2.39
N LEU A 49 -5.67 15.89 3.05
CA LEU A 49 -4.33 16.19 2.53
C LEU A 49 -3.96 15.15 1.47
N ILE A 50 -3.66 15.60 0.25
CA ILE A 50 -3.28 14.72 -0.85
C ILE A 50 -1.79 14.91 -1.14
N LEU A 51 -1.03 13.84 -0.96
CA LEU A 51 0.40 13.79 -1.29
C LEU A 51 0.61 12.97 -2.56
N LYS A 52 1.45 13.46 -3.47
CA LYS A 52 1.78 12.78 -4.73
C LYS A 52 3.27 12.48 -4.76
N ILE A 53 3.63 11.20 -4.81
CA ILE A 53 5.00 10.74 -5.00
C ILE A 53 5.14 10.30 -6.46
N LYS A 54 6.07 10.90 -7.18
CA LYS A 54 6.43 10.47 -8.54
C LYS A 54 7.54 9.43 -8.43
N THR A 55 7.35 8.29 -9.07
CA THR A 55 8.34 7.22 -9.12
C THR A 55 8.49 6.66 -10.53
N ASN A 56 9.67 6.15 -10.85
CA ASN A 56 9.94 5.35 -12.04
C ASN A 56 10.24 3.89 -11.70
N ALA A 57 9.90 3.44 -10.48
CA ALA A 57 10.18 2.09 -9.97
C ALA A 57 11.66 1.69 -10.06
N CYS A 58 12.57 2.64 -9.85
CA CYS A 58 14.02 2.44 -9.88
C CYS A 58 14.55 1.95 -11.25
N LEU A 59 13.89 2.37 -12.34
CA LEU A 59 14.24 2.00 -13.71
C LEU A 59 15.74 2.16 -14.00
N GLY A 60 16.37 1.10 -14.52
CA GLY A 60 17.79 1.07 -14.89
C GLY A 60 18.76 0.82 -13.74
N LEU A 61 18.27 0.67 -12.50
CA LEU A 61 19.09 0.35 -11.33
C LEU A 61 18.98 -1.14 -10.98
N SER A 62 19.89 -1.62 -10.12
CA SER A 62 19.87 -3.00 -9.60
C SER A 62 18.64 -3.31 -8.73
N THR A 63 17.87 -2.29 -8.35
CA THR A 63 16.65 -2.37 -7.55
C THR A 63 15.37 -2.17 -8.36
N GLU A 64 15.46 -2.17 -9.70
CA GLU A 64 14.32 -2.00 -10.59
C GLU A 64 13.21 -3.02 -10.29
N VAL A 65 12.00 -2.52 -10.03
CA VAL A 65 10.82 -3.35 -9.81
C VAL A 65 9.93 -3.32 -11.05
N ARG A 66 9.85 -4.46 -11.75
CA ARG A 66 9.00 -4.62 -12.94
C ARG A 66 7.61 -5.13 -12.63
N TYR A 67 7.49 -5.95 -11.60
CA TYR A 67 6.24 -6.57 -11.17
C TYR A 67 6.05 -6.30 -9.69
N LEU A 68 4.91 -5.69 -9.34
CA LEU A 68 4.64 -5.27 -7.97
C LEU A 68 4.08 -6.44 -7.15
N GLU A 69 4.69 -6.71 -6.01
CA GLU A 69 4.21 -7.73 -5.05
C GLU A 69 3.61 -7.04 -3.81
N HIS A 70 4.43 -6.26 -3.11
CA HIS A 70 4.05 -5.55 -1.89
C HIS A 70 4.40 -4.07 -2.00
N VAL A 71 3.60 -3.23 -1.35
CA VAL A 71 3.86 -1.79 -1.20
C VAL A 71 3.79 -1.43 0.27
N GLN A 72 4.78 -0.66 0.72
CA GLN A 72 4.83 -0.12 2.07
C GLN A 72 4.86 1.40 2.00
N VAL A 73 4.05 2.04 2.84
CA VAL A 73 4.06 3.50 3.01
C VAL A 73 4.43 3.76 4.46
N VAL A 74 5.61 4.34 4.67
CA VAL A 74 6.10 4.70 5.99
C VAL A 74 5.73 6.15 6.23
N ILE A 75 4.92 6.42 7.26
CA ILE A 75 4.37 7.74 7.55
C ILE A 75 4.64 8.10 9.00
N THR A 76 5.19 9.29 9.20
CA THR A 76 5.31 9.93 10.51
C THR A 76 4.37 11.12 10.54
N LEU A 77 3.44 11.16 11.49
CA LEU A 77 2.47 12.25 11.65
C LEU A 77 2.10 12.43 13.12
N ASN A 78 1.56 13.62 13.43
CA ASN A 78 0.90 13.91 14.70
C ASN A 78 -0.59 14.14 14.44
N ALA A 79 -1.44 13.67 15.34
CA ALA A 79 -2.87 13.92 15.33
C ALA A 79 -3.36 14.22 16.75
N SER A 80 -4.45 14.99 16.85
CA SER A 80 -5.13 15.22 18.13
C SER A 80 -5.83 13.95 18.63
N ARG A 81 -6.32 13.13 17.69
CA ARG A 81 -6.95 11.85 17.95
C ARG A 81 -6.62 10.87 16.82
N ARG A 82 -5.75 9.89 17.07
CA ARG A 82 -5.25 8.94 16.07
C ARG A 82 -6.36 8.10 15.42
N GLY A 83 -7.43 7.77 16.15
CA GLY A 83 -8.56 7.01 15.65
C GLY A 83 -9.42 7.72 14.60
N ASP A 84 -9.29 9.03 14.46
CA ASP A 84 -10.04 9.82 13.47
C ASP A 84 -9.36 9.85 12.10
N LEU A 85 -8.12 9.38 12.02
CA LEU A 85 -7.37 9.35 10.77
C LEU A 85 -7.86 8.23 9.85
N GLU A 86 -7.96 8.58 8.57
CA GLU A 86 -8.20 7.64 7.48
C GLU A 86 -7.16 7.88 6.39
N LEU A 87 -6.49 6.82 5.94
CA LEU A 87 -5.42 6.90 4.96
C LEU A 87 -5.69 5.97 3.78
N PHE A 88 -5.49 6.51 2.58
CA PHE A 88 -5.58 5.77 1.33
C PHE A 88 -4.31 5.94 0.50
N LEU A 89 -3.90 4.86 -0.14
CA LEU A 89 -2.89 4.87 -1.20
C LEU A 89 -3.60 4.62 -2.53
N THR A 90 -3.28 5.43 -3.55
CA THR A 90 -3.78 5.19 -4.92
C THR A 90 -2.62 4.92 -5.85
N SER A 91 -2.65 3.77 -6.53
CA SER A 91 -1.62 3.38 -7.51
C SER A 91 -1.75 4.18 -8.81
N PRO A 92 -0.69 4.25 -9.64
CA PRO A 92 -0.78 4.88 -10.97
C PRO A 92 -1.83 4.26 -11.90
N MET A 93 -2.19 2.99 -11.68
CA MET A 93 -3.24 2.29 -12.42
C MET A 93 -4.64 2.50 -11.84
N GLY A 94 -4.79 3.34 -10.81
CA GLY A 94 -6.08 3.70 -10.22
C GLY A 94 -6.56 2.79 -9.10
N THR A 95 -5.80 1.77 -8.71
CA THR A 95 -6.15 0.92 -7.55
C THR A 95 -6.05 1.74 -6.27
N ARG A 96 -7.17 1.95 -5.59
CA ARG A 96 -7.25 2.66 -4.31
C ARG A 96 -7.29 1.64 -3.17
N SER A 97 -6.30 1.70 -2.28
CA SER A 97 -6.18 0.83 -1.11
C SER A 97 -6.33 1.66 0.17
N MET A 98 -7.28 1.30 1.03
CA MET A 98 -7.31 1.78 2.41
C MET A 98 -6.16 1.15 3.20
N ILE A 99 -5.26 1.98 3.73
CA ILE A 99 -4.09 1.53 4.51
C ILE A 99 -4.26 1.83 6.01
N LEU A 100 -5.19 2.72 6.36
CA LEU A 100 -5.64 2.96 7.73
C LEU A 100 -7.12 3.33 7.70
N SER A 101 -7.96 2.52 8.35
CA SER A 101 -9.35 2.86 8.60
C SER A 101 -9.49 3.68 9.88
N THR A 102 -10.60 4.40 10.01
CA THR A 102 -10.97 5.01 11.30
C THR A 102 -11.14 3.93 12.37
N ARG A 103 -10.82 4.27 13.61
CA ARG A 103 -10.88 3.36 14.76
C ARG A 103 -11.52 4.10 15.93
N LYS A 104 -12.82 3.86 16.14
CA LYS A 104 -13.64 4.56 17.14
C LYS A 104 -13.05 4.53 18.55
N ASN A 105 -12.36 3.45 18.93
CA ASN A 105 -11.82 3.28 20.29
C ASN A 105 -10.34 3.66 20.41
N ASP A 106 -9.72 4.14 19.33
CA ASP A 106 -8.34 4.60 19.34
C ASP A 106 -8.30 6.08 19.72
N ASP A 107 -8.44 6.31 21.02
CA ASP A 107 -8.27 7.62 21.63
C ASP A 107 -6.84 7.73 22.15
N ASP A 108 -6.17 8.86 21.94
CA ASP A 108 -4.79 9.08 22.43
C ASP A 108 -4.76 9.39 23.95
N SER A 109 -5.74 8.85 24.70
CA SER A 109 -5.85 8.92 26.17
C SER A 109 -4.86 7.99 26.85
#